data_AF-A0A527XAA8-F1
#
_entry.id   AF-A0A527XAA8-F1
#
_cell.length_a   1.000
_cell.length_b   1.000
_cell.length_c   1.000
_cell.angle_alpha   90.00
_cell.angle_beta   90.00
_cell.angle_gamma   90.00
#
_symmetry.space_group_name_H-M   'P 1'
#
loop_
_entity.id
_entity.type
_entity.pdbx_description
1 polymer ?
#
loop_
_entity_poly.entity_id
_entity_poly.type
_entity_poly.pdbx_seq_one_letter_code
_entity_poly.pdbx_strand_id
1 'polypeptide(L)' 'GQKLLFSFDPETAHGLSIAALRCGLPVGATAPRDARLKIRLCGLDFPNPIGMAAGYDKNAEVPDALLGL' A
#
# COMPACT_ATOMS: atom_id res chain seq x y z
N GLY A 1 -11.89 -11.06 11.81
CA GLY A 1 -11.50 -9.85 11.08
C GLY A 1 -11.54 -8.63 11.97
N GLN A 2 -12.73 -8.01 12.12
CA GLN A 2 -12.90 -6.69 12.75
C GLN A 2 -12.26 -6.52 14.15
N LYS A 3 -12.36 -7.54 15.02
CA LYS A 3 -11.73 -7.50 16.37
C LYS A 3 -10.20 -7.36 16.31
N LEU A 4 -9.55 -7.98 15.32
CA LEU A 4 -8.09 -7.96 15.16
C LEU A 4 -7.57 -6.56 14.77
N LEU A 5 -8.37 -5.79 14.02
CA LEU A 5 -8.01 -4.42 13.61
C LEU A 5 -7.84 -3.48 14.81
N PHE A 6 -8.46 -3.80 15.95
CA PHE A 6 -8.40 -3.01 17.18
C PHE A 6 -7.68 -3.72 18.33
N SER A 7 -6.93 -4.79 18.03
CA SER A 7 -6.21 -5.57 19.05
C SER A 7 -4.78 -5.07 19.31
N PHE A 8 -4.28 -4.13 18.50
CA PHE A 8 -2.93 -3.57 18.63
C PHE A 8 -2.99 -2.05 18.79
N ASP A 9 -1.99 -1.51 19.48
CA ASP A 9 -1.69 -0.08 19.40
C ASP A 9 -1.45 0.32 17.92
N PRO A 10 -1.92 1.50 17.46
CA PRO A 10 -1.79 1.90 16.06
C PRO A 10 -0.34 1.89 15.53
N GLU A 11 0.64 2.30 16.33
CA GLU A 11 2.04 2.33 15.90
C GLU A 11 2.61 0.91 15.81
N THR A 12 2.19 0.03 16.73
CA THR A 12 2.53 -1.39 16.65
C THR A 12 1.93 -2.04 15.39
N ALA A 13 0.65 -1.77 15.10
CA ALA A 13 -0.01 -2.25 13.89
C ALA A 13 0.68 -1.73 12.61
N HIS A 14 1.10 -0.47 12.62
CA HIS A 14 1.87 0.14 11.54
C HIS A 14 3.19 -0.60 11.31
N GLY A 15 4.01 -0.79 12.35
CA GLY A 15 5.27 -1.51 12.26
C GLY A 15 5.10 -2.97 11.79
N LEU A 16 4.06 -3.65 12.26
CA LEU A 16 3.72 -5.00 11.79
C LEU A 16 3.36 -5.02 10.30
N SER A 17 2.64 -4.02 9.81
CA SER A 17 2.28 -3.92 8.38
C SER A 17 3.51 -3.72 7.48
N ILE A 18 4.46 -2.89 7.92
CA ILE A 18 5.75 -2.71 7.22
C ILE A 18 6.56 -4.01 7.26
N ALA A 19 6.66 -4.66 8.43
CA ALA A 19 7.38 -5.93 8.56
C ALA A 19 6.79 -7.03 7.66
N ALA A 20 5.47 -7.12 7.55
CA ALA A 20 4.80 -8.07 6.66
C ALA A 20 5.17 -7.83 5.18
N LEU A 21 5.14 -6.57 4.73
CA LEU A 21 5.57 -6.19 3.38
C LEU A 21 7.05 -6.50 3.14
N ARG A 22 7.93 -6.21 4.12
CA ARG A 22 9.38 -6.52 4.05
C ARG A 22 9.65 -8.01 3.90
N CYS A 23 8.85 -8.86 4.55
CA CYS A 23 8.98 -10.31 4.47
C CYS A 23 8.37 -10.91 3.19
N GLY A 24 7.79 -10.09 2.30
CA GLY A 24 7.14 -10.57 1.08
C GLY A 24 5.86 -11.37 1.36
N LEU A 25 5.21 -11.14 2.51
CA LEU A 25 3.92 -11.76 2.79
C LEU A 25 2.92 -11.31 1.72
N PRO A 26 2.19 -12.22 1.05
CA PRO A 26 1.22 -11.84 0.03
C PRO A 26 0.03 -11.14 0.68
N VAL A 27 0.08 -9.82 0.74
CA VAL A 27 -0.92 -8.96 1.39
C VAL A 27 -1.80 -8.25 0.36
N GLY A 28 -2.44 -9.02 -0.53
CA GLY A 28 -3.35 -8.44 -1.52
C GLY A 28 -3.39 -9.23 -2.82
N ALA A 29 -4.39 -8.94 -3.65
CA ALA A 29 -4.45 -9.43 -5.00
C ALA A 29 -4.14 -8.28 -5.94
N THR A 30 -3.24 -8.49 -6.89
CA THR A 30 -2.97 -7.52 -7.96
C THR A 30 -4.28 -7.22 -8.69
N ALA A 31 -4.79 -6.00 -8.50
CA ALA A 31 -6.02 -5.60 -9.15
C ALA A 31 -5.80 -5.51 -10.67
N PRO A 32 -6.74 -6.02 -11.50
CA PRO A 32 -6.64 -5.89 -12.95
C PRO A 32 -6.63 -4.41 -13.36
N ARG A 33 -5.72 -4.04 -14.25
CA ARG A 33 -5.62 -2.67 -14.77
C ARG A 33 -6.79 -2.37 -15.70
N ASP A 34 -7.73 -1.54 -15.25
CA ASP A 34 -8.82 -1.04 -16.08
C ASP A 34 -8.41 0.26 -16.80
N ALA A 35 -8.53 0.29 -18.12
CA ALA A 35 -8.20 1.48 -18.92
C ALA A 35 -9.01 2.72 -18.52
N ARG A 36 -10.23 2.54 -17.98
CA ARG A 36 -11.11 3.62 -17.51
C ARG A 36 -10.57 4.34 -16.28
N LEU A 37 -9.64 3.73 -15.54
CA LEU A 37 -9.03 4.31 -14.34
C LEU A 37 -7.75 5.11 -14.64
N LYS A 38 -7.21 5.04 -15.85
CA LYS A 38 -5.99 5.78 -16.20
C LYS A 38 -6.24 7.29 -16.12
N ILE A 39 -5.33 8.00 -15.47
CA ILE A 39 -5.37 9.46 -15.36
C ILE A 39 -4.02 10.06 -15.73
N ARG A 40 -4.05 11.29 -16.24
CA ARG A 40 -2.87 12.12 -16.43
C ARG A 40 -2.95 13.34 -15.53
N LEU A 41 -1.93 13.56 -14.72
CA LEU A 41 -1.88 14.66 -13.75
C LEU A 41 -0.47 15.24 -13.71
N CYS A 42 -0.35 16.58 -13.79
CA CYS A 42 0.94 17.28 -13.74
C CYS A 42 1.98 16.75 -14.75
N GLY A 43 1.53 16.29 -15.92
CA GLY A 43 2.39 15.72 -16.96
C GLY A 43 2.76 14.23 -16.76
N LEU A 44 2.37 13.61 -15.65
CA LEU A 44 2.61 12.21 -15.32
C LEU A 44 1.38 11.34 -15.66
N ASP A 45 1.63 10.13 -16.16
CA ASP A 45 0.61 9.13 -16.43
C ASP A 45 0.54 8.12 -15.28
N PHE A 46 -0.66 7.99 -14.68
CA PHE A 46 -0.92 7.03 -13.61
C PHE A 46 -1.85 5.92 -14.11
N PRO A 47 -1.57 4.64 -13.79
CA PRO A 47 -2.37 3.51 -14.27
C PRO A 47 -3.77 3.47 -13.63
N ASN A 48 -3.94 4.09 -12.47
CA ASN A 48 -5.20 4.25 -11.75
C ASN A 48 -5.09 5.47 -10.80
N PRO A 49 -6.20 5.97 -10.21
CA PRO A 49 -6.18 7.16 -9.34
C PRO A 49 -5.93 6.82 -7.86
N ILE A 50 -5.44 5.62 -7.54
CA ILE A 50 -5.21 5.14 -6.17
C ILE A 50 -3.71 5.12 -5.89
N GLY A 51 -3.33 5.61 -4.71
CA GLY A 51 -1.95 5.59 -4.23
C GLY A 51 -1.92 5.61 -2.72
N MET A 52 -0.75 5.32 -2.15
CA MET A 52 -0.54 5.45 -0.72
C MET A 52 -0.10 6.86 -0.34
N ALA A 53 -0.70 7.40 0.72
CA ALA A 53 -0.33 8.71 1.23
C ALA A 53 1.08 8.71 1.84
N ALA A 54 1.70 9.89 1.84
CA ALA A 54 2.96 10.11 2.54
C ALA A 54 2.83 9.77 4.02
N GLY A 55 3.93 9.34 4.64
CA GLY A 55 3.96 9.02 6.06
C GLY A 55 3.61 7.57 6.41
N TYR A 56 3.17 6.74 5.45
CA TYR A 56 3.14 5.29 5.66
C TYR A 56 4.57 4.73 5.62
N ASP A 57 5.21 4.69 4.45
CA ASP A 57 6.60 4.25 4.34
C ASP A 57 7.57 5.44 4.44
N LYS A 58 7.79 5.93 5.65
CA LYS A 58 8.59 7.14 5.92
C LYS A 58 10.06 6.99 5.51
N ASN A 59 10.60 5.78 5.62
CA ASN A 59 12.01 5.50 5.44
C ASN A 59 12.32 4.74 4.13
N ALA A 60 11.34 4.62 3.23
CA ALA A 60 11.44 3.85 1.99
C ALA A 60 11.85 2.38 2.22
N GLU A 61 11.29 1.74 3.24
CA GLU A 61 11.57 0.34 3.61
C GLU A 61 10.94 -0.67 2.64
N VAL A 62 9.79 -0.33 2.03
CA VAL A 62 8.97 -1.26 1.23
C VAL A 62 8.29 -0.62 0.01
N PRO A 63 8.94 0.29 -0.76
CA PRO A 63 8.28 1.01 -1.85
C PRO A 63 7.73 0.08 -2.93
N ASP A 64 8.50 -0.93 -3.36
CA ASP A 64 8.08 -1.84 -4.43
C ASP A 64 6.98 -2.80 -3.97
N ALA A 65 7.10 -3.34 -2.77
CA ALA A 65 6.09 -4.22 -2.19
C ALA A 65 4.76 -3.46 -2.00
N LEU A 66 4.83 -2.18 -1.63
CA LEU A 66 3.68 -1.32 -1.45
C LEU A 66 3.00 -0.93 -2.78
N LEU A 67 3.78 -0.62 -3.81
CA LEU A 67 3.26 -0.33 -5.15
C LEU A 67 2.75 -1.58 -5.88
N GLY A 68 3.14 -2.77 -5.41
CA GLY A 68 2.72 -4.06 -5.95
C GLY A 68 1.39 -4.60 -5.40
N LEU A 69 0.79 -3.94 -4.39
CA LEU A 69 -0.53 -4.28 -3.84
C LEU A 69 -1.64 -4.05 -4.88
#